data_AF-N8VFR1-F1
#
_entry.id   AF-N8VFR1-F1
#
_cell.length_a   1.000
_cell.length_b   1.000
_cell.length_c   1.000
_cell.angle_alpha   90.00
_cell.angle_beta   90.00
_cell.angle_gamma   90.00
#
_symmetry.space_group_name_H-M   'P 1'
#
loop_
_entity.id
_entity.type
_entity.pdbx_description
1 polymer ?
#
loop_
_entity_poly.entity_id
_entity_poly.type
_entity_poly.pdbx_seq_one_letter_code
_entity_poly.pdbx_strand_id
1 'polypeptide(L)'
;MRTRPSLKEAVIIAAALTLIQAGVYGLEVWLGDAGLLAGTLLASLFEIHAAMASVVVQGDPSNMRLIYALLLGLGAHALAKSANAALTGGWKFVLYFAPVQILHMAVLIAIVWWMVF
;
A
#
# COMPACT_ATOMS: atom_id res chain seq x y z
N MET A 1 1.47 -22.07 17.40
CA MET A 1 2.35 -20.99 16.92
C MET A 1 3.06 -21.49 15.66
N ARG A 2 2.74 -20.98 14.47
CA ARG A 2 3.45 -21.38 13.24
C ARG A 2 4.68 -20.48 13.11
N THR A 3 5.87 -21.07 13.22
CA THR A 3 7.16 -20.40 13.24
C THR A 3 7.65 -20.12 11.83
N ARG A 4 7.59 -18.85 11.41
CA ARG A 4 8.15 -18.28 10.16
C ARG A 4 7.62 -18.87 8.83
N PRO A 5 7.48 -18.05 7.78
CA PRO A 5 7.18 -18.56 6.46
C PRO A 5 8.30 -19.48 5.99
N SER A 6 7.92 -20.58 5.35
CA SER A 6 8.85 -21.47 4.65
C SER A 6 9.57 -20.72 3.53
N LEU A 7 10.76 -21.19 3.15
CA LEU A 7 11.54 -20.57 2.06
C LEU A 7 10.71 -20.41 0.77
N LYS A 8 9.85 -21.40 0.47
CA LYS A 8 8.93 -21.36 -0.67
C LYS A 8 7.95 -20.18 -0.57
N GLU A 9 7.33 -19.98 0.58
CA GLU A 9 6.38 -18.88 0.81
C GLU A 9 7.07 -17.52 0.70
N ALA A 10 8.26 -17.39 1.29
CA ALA A 10 9.05 -16.16 1.22
C ALA A 10 9.42 -15.79 -0.24
N VAL A 11 9.84 -16.77 -1.04
CA VAL A 11 10.16 -16.58 -2.46
C VAL A 11 8.93 -16.13 -3.26
N ILE A 12 7.76 -16.73 -3.00
CA ILE A 12 6.52 -16.34 -3.66
C ILE A 12 6.16 -14.89 -3.35
N ILE A 13 6.27 -14.48 -2.09
CA ILE A 13 5.99 -13.09 -1.69
C ILE A 13 6.98 -12.14 -2.37
N ALA A 14 8.28 -12.45 -2.33
CA ALA A 14 9.30 -11.61 -2.96
C ALA A 14 9.05 -11.45 -4.47
N ALA A 15 8.77 -12.55 -5.18
CA ALA A 15 8.45 -12.51 -6.61
C ALA A 15 7.18 -11.70 -6.90
N ALA A 16 6.14 -11.85 -6.08
CA ALA A 16 4.92 -11.05 -6.21
C ALA A 16 5.19 -9.56 -6.03
N LEU A 17 5.96 -9.17 -5.01
CA LEU A 17 6.33 -7.77 -4.77
C LEU A 17 7.17 -7.18 -5.92
N THR A 18 8.10 -7.96 -6.49
CA THR A 18 8.87 -7.56 -7.67
C THR A 18 7.97 -7.36 -8.90
N LEU A 19 7.03 -8.27 -9.13
CA LEU A 19 6.10 -8.15 -10.26
C LEU A 19 5.16 -6.96 -10.11
N ILE A 20 4.69 -6.67 -8.91
CA ILE A 20 3.89 -5.47 -8.63
C ILE A 20 4.71 -4.23 -9.00
N GLN A 21 5.95 -4.12 -8.52
CA GLN A 21 6.80 -2.96 -8.82
C GLN A 21 7.12 -2.81 -10.31
N ALA A 22 7.42 -3.92 -11.00
CA ALA A 22 7.63 -3.92 -12.44
C ALA A 22 6.35 -3.52 -13.19
N GLY A 23 5.18 -3.94 -12.70
CA GLY A 23 3.87 -3.57 -13.24
C GLY A 23 3.58 -2.08 -13.08
N VAL A 24 3.88 -1.48 -11.92
CA VAL A 24 3.72 -0.03 -11.70
C VAL A 24 4.60 0.76 -12.68
N TYR A 25 5.85 0.36 -12.82
CA TYR A 25 6.76 0.99 -13.79
C TYR A 25 6.26 0.83 -15.23
N GLY A 26 5.80 -0.36 -15.62
CA GLY A 26 5.22 -0.59 -16.94
C GLY A 26 3.98 0.26 -17.21
N LEU A 27 3.11 0.43 -16.20
CA LEU A 27 1.94 1.30 -16.29
C LEU A 27 2.34 2.77 -16.47
N GLU A 28 3.33 3.25 -15.74
CA GLU A 28 3.89 4.59 -15.93
C GLU A 28 4.42 4.78 -17.36
N VAL A 29 5.19 3.83 -17.88
CA VAL A 29 5.73 3.91 -19.26
C VAL A 29 4.61 3.94 -20.30
N TRP A 30 3.50 3.23 -20.08
CA TRP A 30 2.40 3.14 -21.04
C TRP A 30 1.36 4.27 -20.94
N LEU A 31 1.07 4.73 -19.73
CA LEU A 31 -0.05 5.64 -19.43
C LEU A 31 0.41 6.96 -18.78
N GLY A 32 1.72 7.15 -18.60
CA GLY A 32 2.31 8.31 -17.93
C GLY A 32 1.87 8.43 -16.48
N ASP A 33 1.63 9.67 -16.04
CA ASP A 33 1.16 10.00 -14.69
C ASP A 33 -0.09 9.19 -14.28
N ALA A 34 -1.02 8.94 -15.19
CA ALA A 34 -2.23 8.17 -14.88
C ALA A 34 -1.89 6.71 -14.53
N GLY A 35 -0.91 6.12 -15.22
CA GLY A 35 -0.39 4.80 -14.93
C GLY A 35 0.34 4.74 -13.60
N LEU A 36 1.14 5.75 -13.29
CA LEU A 36 1.84 5.86 -12.01
C LEU A 36 0.86 5.99 -10.83
N LEU A 37 -0.21 6.78 -10.98
CA LEU A 37 -1.28 6.91 -9.98
C LEU A 37 -2.01 5.58 -9.75
N ALA A 38 -2.48 4.94 -10.83
CA ALA A 38 -3.20 3.68 -10.77
C ALA A 38 -2.30 2.55 -10.21
N GLY A 39 -1.04 2.51 -10.63
CA GLY A 39 -0.04 1.56 -10.16
C GLY A 39 0.28 1.74 -8.68
N THR A 40 0.45 2.99 -8.22
CA THR A 40 0.68 3.29 -6.79
C THR A 40 -0.51 2.87 -5.92
N LEU A 41 -1.73 3.14 -6.37
CA LEU A 41 -2.94 2.69 -5.68
C LEU A 41 -2.99 1.15 -5.63
N LEU A 42 -2.71 0.48 -6.74
CA LEU A 42 -2.67 -0.98 -6.80
C LEU A 42 -1.59 -1.56 -5.88
N ALA A 43 -0.37 -1.01 -5.90
CA ALA A 43 0.72 -1.44 -5.03
C ALA A 43 0.35 -1.31 -3.55
N SER A 44 -0.31 -0.23 -3.16
CA SER A 44 -0.70 0.04 -1.77
C SER A 44 -1.64 -1.02 -1.17
N LEU A 45 -2.47 -1.67 -2.01
CA LEU A 45 -3.35 -2.76 -1.59
C LEU A 45 -2.58 -4.00 -1.15
N PHE A 46 -1.44 -4.26 -1.78
CA PHE A 46 -0.60 -5.41 -1.47
C PHE A 46 0.44 -5.08 -0.40
N GLU A 47 1.13 -3.94 -0.52
CA GLU A 47 2.22 -3.57 0.36
C GLU A 47 2.56 -2.07 0.25
N ILE A 48 2.74 -1.40 1.40
CA ILE A 48 2.91 0.06 1.45
C ILE A 48 4.34 0.52 1.12
N HIS A 49 5.37 -0.29 1.38
CA HIS A 49 6.75 0.02 0.99
C HIS A 49 6.90 0.03 -0.55
N ALA A 50 6.21 -0.87 -1.26
CA ALA A 50 6.17 -0.84 -2.74
C ALA A 50 5.48 0.43 -3.27
N ALA A 51 4.36 0.84 -2.67
CA ALA A 51 3.69 2.10 -3.01
C ALA A 51 4.53 3.34 -2.63
N MET A 52 5.30 3.27 -1.55
CA MET A 52 6.20 4.37 -1.18
C MET A 52 7.39 4.46 -2.13
N ALA A 53 7.90 3.33 -2.62
CA ALA A 53 8.96 3.31 -3.63
C ALA A 53 8.50 3.95 -4.95
N SER A 54 7.27 3.69 -5.42
CA SER A 54 6.77 4.36 -6.62
C SER A 54 6.64 5.87 -6.43
N VAL A 55 6.13 6.35 -5.29
CA VAL A 55 5.98 7.79 -5.05
C VAL A 55 7.33 8.49 -4.81
N VAL A 56 8.26 7.87 -4.07
CA VAL A 56 9.52 8.51 -3.67
C VAL A 56 10.63 8.36 -4.72
N VAL A 57 10.63 7.27 -5.49
CA VAL A 57 11.69 6.98 -6.48
C VAL A 57 11.26 7.34 -7.90
N GLN A 58 9.99 7.11 -8.27
CA GLN A 58 9.47 7.39 -9.62
C GLN A 58 8.65 8.69 -9.67
N GLY A 59 8.12 9.14 -8.55
CA GLY A 59 7.29 10.33 -8.46
C GLY A 59 8.06 11.64 -8.30
N ASP A 60 7.51 12.73 -8.86
CA ASP A 60 7.93 14.10 -8.52
C ASP A 60 7.19 14.55 -7.24
N PRO A 61 7.91 14.83 -6.12
CA PRO A 61 7.31 15.27 -4.86
C PRO A 61 6.52 16.57 -4.96
N SER A 62 6.75 17.38 -6.00
CA SER A 62 5.99 18.62 -6.25
C SER A 62 4.64 18.35 -6.94
N ASN A 63 4.41 17.13 -7.44
CA ASN A 63 3.17 16.77 -8.12
C ASN A 63 2.11 16.33 -7.11
N MET A 64 1.19 17.25 -6.81
CA MET A 64 0.07 17.04 -5.89
C MET A 64 -0.80 15.81 -6.21
N ARG A 65 -0.85 15.37 -7.46
CA ARG A 65 -1.58 14.13 -7.83
C ARG A 65 -0.98 12.89 -7.18
N LEU A 66 0.35 12.81 -7.09
CA LEU A 66 1.03 11.68 -6.46
C LEU A 66 0.85 11.66 -4.96
N ILE A 67 0.77 12.84 -4.33
CA ILE A 67 0.41 12.96 -2.91
C ILE A 67 -1.01 12.45 -2.69
N TYR A 68 -1.97 12.80 -3.54
CA TYR A 68 -3.33 12.22 -3.44
C TYR A 68 -3.34 10.70 -3.62
N ALA A 69 -2.56 10.15 -4.57
CA ALA A 69 -2.44 8.70 -4.72
C ALA A 69 -1.79 8.02 -3.52
N LEU A 70 -0.80 8.66 -2.87
CA LEU A 70 -0.21 8.17 -1.62
C LEU A 70 -1.25 8.16 -0.50
N LEU A 71 -1.99 9.25 -0.30
CA LEU A 71 -3.03 9.35 0.73
C LEU A 71 -4.16 8.34 0.53
N LEU A 72 -4.64 8.20 -0.71
CA LEU A 72 -5.63 7.19 -1.08
C LEU A 72 -5.07 5.78 -0.89
N GLY A 73 -3.81 5.56 -1.26
CA GLY A 73 -3.13 4.28 -1.09
C GLY A 73 -2.96 3.88 0.38
N LEU A 74 -2.65 4.82 1.27
CA LEU A 74 -2.61 4.60 2.71
C LEU A 74 -3.98 4.18 3.26
N GLY A 75 -5.06 4.80 2.77
CA GLY A 75 -6.43 4.40 3.10
C GLY A 75 -6.76 3.00 2.59
N ALA A 76 -6.46 2.73 1.31
CA ALA A 76 -6.67 1.43 0.68
C ALA A 76 -5.89 0.31 1.40
N HIS A 77 -4.65 0.58 1.81
CA HIS A 77 -3.82 -0.31 2.61
C HIS A 77 -4.46 -0.65 3.97
N ALA A 78 -5.00 0.36 4.67
CA ALA A 78 -5.67 0.19 5.95
C ALA A 78 -6.87 -0.76 5.82
N LEU A 79 -7.65 -0.59 4.76
CA LEU A 79 -8.80 -1.44 4.43
C LEU A 79 -8.35 -2.85 4.04
N ALA A 80 -7.34 -2.99 3.18
CA ALA A 80 -6.83 -4.28 2.75
C ALA A 80 -6.31 -5.13 3.92
N LYS A 81 -5.57 -4.53 4.85
CA LYS A 81 -5.12 -5.21 6.08
C LYS A 81 -6.27 -5.59 6.99
N SER A 82 -7.28 -4.72 7.12
CA SER A 82 -8.48 -5.01 7.93
C SER A 82 -9.29 -6.17 7.33
N ALA A 83 -9.43 -6.22 6.01
CA ALA A 83 -10.06 -7.33 5.30
C ALA A 83 -9.26 -8.63 5.48
N ASN A 84 -7.93 -8.59 5.32
CA ASN A 84 -7.09 -9.75 5.54
C ASN A 84 -7.16 -10.26 6.99
N ALA A 85 -7.20 -9.35 7.97
CA ALA A 85 -7.42 -9.67 9.38
C ALA A 85 -8.77 -10.38 9.62
N ALA A 86 -9.84 -9.95 8.94
CA ALA A 86 -11.14 -10.62 8.99
C ALA A 86 -11.07 -12.04 8.41
N LEU A 87 -10.42 -12.20 7.25
CA LEU A 87 -10.35 -13.47 6.51
C LEU A 87 -9.46 -14.51 7.20
N THR A 88 -8.33 -14.10 7.78
CA THR A 88 -7.33 -15.04 8.33
C THR A 88 -7.29 -15.08 9.86
N GLY A 89 -7.74 -14.03 10.53
CA GLY A 89 -7.64 -13.88 12.00
C GLY A 89 -8.94 -14.12 12.78
N GLY A 90 -10.09 -14.13 12.10
CA GLY A 90 -11.40 -14.36 12.70
C GLY A 90 -12.05 -13.11 13.34
N TRP A 91 -13.32 -13.25 13.73
CA TRP A 91 -14.18 -12.12 14.12
C TRP A 91 -13.68 -11.34 15.33
N LYS A 92 -13.20 -12.02 16.38
CA LYS A 92 -12.67 -11.35 17.57
C LYS A 92 -11.41 -10.55 17.26
N PHE A 93 -10.55 -11.04 16.36
CA PHE A 93 -9.32 -10.35 15.99
C PHE A 93 -9.61 -9.07 15.20
N VAL A 94 -10.49 -9.13 14.20
CA VAL A 94 -10.81 -7.96 13.38
C VAL A 94 -11.48 -6.84 14.19
N LEU A 95 -12.31 -7.16 15.19
CA LEU A 95 -12.95 -6.16 16.03
C LEU A 95 -11.97 -5.28 16.81
N TYR A 96 -10.79 -5.80 17.18
CA TYR A 96 -9.75 -5.01 17.83
C TYR A 96 -8.75 -4.45 16.81
N PHE A 97 -8.38 -5.24 15.80
CA PHE A 97 -7.37 -4.86 14.83
C PHE A 97 -7.84 -3.74 13.88
N ALA A 98 -9.03 -3.88 13.28
CA ALA A 98 -9.52 -2.94 12.29
C ALA A 98 -9.64 -1.49 12.82
N PRO A 99 -10.29 -1.21 13.97
CA PRO A 99 -10.40 0.18 14.43
C PRO A 99 -9.04 0.81 14.74
N VAL A 100 -8.11 0.05 15.33
CA VAL A 100 -6.74 0.54 15.60
C VAL A 100 -5.99 0.78 14.30
N GLN A 101 -6.09 -0.13 13.33
CA GLN A 101 -5.43 0.00 12.03
C GLN A 101 -5.96 1.20 11.24
N ILE A 102 -7.28 1.41 11.24
CA ILE A 102 -7.91 2.57 10.59
C ILE A 102 -7.48 3.86 11.29
N LEU A 103 -7.51 3.90 12.63
CA LEU A 103 -7.08 5.08 13.38
C LEU A 103 -5.61 5.42 13.11
N HIS A 104 -4.71 4.44 13.14
CA HIS A 104 -3.30 4.63 12.87
C HIS A 104 -3.05 5.21 11.48
N MET A 105 -3.69 4.65 10.45
CA MET A 105 -3.54 5.16 9.08
C MET A 105 -4.22 6.54 8.91
N ALA A 106 -5.35 6.79 9.56
CA ALA A 106 -6.01 8.09 9.54
C ALA A 106 -5.14 9.19 10.16
N VAL A 107 -4.47 8.92 11.28
CA VAL A 107 -3.51 9.85 11.90
C VAL A 107 -2.35 10.15 10.95
N LEU A 108 -1.77 9.12 10.32
CA LEU A 108 -0.69 9.32 9.35
C LEU A 108 -1.15 10.16 8.15
N ILE A 109 -2.32 9.86 7.57
CA ILE A 109 -2.94 10.64 6.49
C ILE A 109 -3.15 12.09 6.91
N ALA A 110 -3.66 12.34 8.12
CA ALA A 110 -3.88 13.69 8.63
C ALA A 110 -2.57 14.47 8.82
N ILE A 111 -1.52 13.81 9.33
CA ILE A 111 -0.19 14.43 9.47
C ILE A 111 0.38 14.79 8.10
N VAL A 112 0.36 13.86 7.14
CA VAL A 112 0.85 14.11 5.78
C VAL A 112 0.06 15.24 5.12
N TRP A 113 -1.27 15.25 5.29
CA TRP A 113 -2.12 16.34 4.79
C TRP A 113 -1.72 17.69 5.38
N TRP A 114 -1.57 17.78 6.71
CA TRP A 114 -1.19 19.02 7.41
C TRP A 114 0.22 19.52 7.04
N MET A 115 1.14 18.63 6.67
CA MET A 115 2.49 19.04 6.25
C MET A 115 2.53 19.57 4.82
N VAL A 116 1.56 19.21 3.97
CA VAL A 116 1.54 19.54 2.54
C VAL A 116 0.63 20.72 2.22
N PHE A 117 -0.45 20.91 2.98
CA PHE A 117 -1.47 21.95 2.78
C PHE A 117 -1.50 22.93 3.95
#